data_AF-A0A936CCE4-F1
#
_entry.id   AF-A0A936CCE4-F1
#
_cell.length_a   1.000
_cell.length_b   1.000
_cell.length_c   1.000
_cell.angle_alpha   90.00
_cell.angle_beta   90.00
_cell.angle_gamma   90.00
#
_symmetry.space_group_name_H-M   'P 1'
#
loop_
_entity.id
_entity.type
_entity.pdbx_description
1 polymer ?
#
loop_
_entity_poly.entity_id
_entity_poly.type
_entity_poly.pdbx_seq_one_letter_code
_entity_poly.pdbx_strand_id
1 'polypeptide(L)'
;MKYLESSPAIRSAARALKERLILEESPDGESIACFYCQAIIPLGMSHLEHKRPVSRGGTNRRANLVLSCAPCNLRKARKTHEEFLRELDEQAP
;
A
#
# COMPACT_ATOMS: atom_id res chain seq x y z
N MET A 1 14.36 18.13 11.56
CA MET A 1 13.38 17.05 11.33
C MET A 1 13.58 16.33 9.97
N LYS A 2 14.81 15.97 9.58
CA LYS A 2 15.08 15.08 8.41
C LYS A 2 15.80 13.78 8.80
N TYR A 3 16.27 13.68 10.04
CA TYR A 3 17.16 12.60 10.50
C TYR A 3 16.41 11.30 10.82
N LEU A 4 15.11 11.38 11.15
CA LEU A 4 14.29 10.22 11.50
C LEU A 4 13.86 9.41 10.27
N GLU A 5 13.69 10.04 9.10
CA GLU A 5 13.25 9.38 7.86
C GLU A 5 14.34 8.50 7.23
N SER A 6 15.61 8.72 7.60
CA SER A 6 16.78 8.04 7.03
C SER A 6 17.28 6.85 7.86
N SER A 7 16.69 6.57 9.03
CA SER A 7 17.17 5.54 9.96
C SER A 7 16.93 4.12 9.42
N PRO A 8 17.95 3.23 9.41
CA PRO A 8 17.80 1.82 9.04
C PRO A 8 16.70 1.08 9.81
N ALA A 9 16.46 1.47 11.07
CA ALA A 9 15.43 0.89 11.92
C ALA A 9 14.00 1.21 11.44
N ILE A 10 13.77 2.38 10.83
CA ILE A 10 12.47 2.75 10.24
C ILE A 10 12.23 1.94 8.95
N ARG A 11 13.26 1.76 8.12
CA ARG A 11 13.19 0.90 6.92
C ARG A 11 12.87 -0.56 7.28
N SER A 12 13.38 -1.04 8.42
CA SER A 12 13.12 -2.39 8.94
C SER A 12 11.63 -2.63 9.25
N ALA A 13 10.94 -1.65 9.84
CA ALA A 13 9.53 -1.82 10.21
C ALA A 13 8.58 -1.92 9.00
N ALA A 14 8.82 -1.10 7.96
CA ALA A 14 8.01 -1.15 6.74
C ALA A 14 8.16 -2.50 6.01
N ARG A 15 9.39 -3.04 5.98
CA ARG A 15 9.65 -4.37 5.42
C ARG A 15 8.90 -5.47 6.18
N ALA A 16 8.99 -5.47 7.52
CA ALA A 16 8.32 -6.47 8.34
C ALA A 16 6.78 -6.41 8.22
N LEU A 17 6.21 -5.21 8.10
CA LEU A 17 4.77 -5.04 7.86
C LEU A 17 4.37 -5.59 6.49
N LYS A 18 5.16 -5.30 5.45
CA LYS A 18 4.93 -5.81 4.10
C LYS A 18 5.01 -7.34 4.06
N GLU A 19 6.02 -7.93 4.68
CA GLU A 19 6.18 -9.39 4.74
C GLU A 19 4.97 -10.07 5.40
N ARG A 20 4.44 -9.52 6.49
CA ARG A 20 3.21 -10.03 7.13
C ARG A 20 1.99 -9.93 6.21
N LEU A 21 1.80 -8.80 5.55
CA LEU A 21 0.72 -8.62 4.59
C LEU A 21 0.82 -9.58 3.41
N ILE A 22 2.02 -9.84 2.91
CA ILE A 22 2.24 -10.80 1.83
C ILE A 22 1.79 -12.21 2.24
N LEU A 23 2.16 -12.65 3.44
CA LEU A 23 1.76 -13.96 3.96
C LEU A 23 0.23 -14.12 4.08
N GLU A 24 -0.49 -13.01 4.29
CA GLU A 24 -1.95 -13.01 4.40
C GLU A 24 -2.66 -12.94 3.04
N GLU A 25 -2.08 -12.21 2.08
CA GLU A 25 -2.75 -11.84 0.82
C GLU A 25 -2.25 -12.65 -0.40
N SER A 26 -1.20 -13.47 -0.25
CA SER A 26 -0.58 -14.27 -1.32
C SER A 26 -0.64 -15.77 -0.99
N PRO A 27 -1.73 -16.47 -1.35
CA PRO A 27 -1.88 -17.90 -1.07
C PRO A 27 -0.82 -18.77 -1.76
N ASP A 28 -0.36 -18.35 -2.94
CA ASP A 28 0.62 -19.05 -3.77
C ASP A 28 2.08 -18.68 -3.41
N GLY A 29 2.28 -17.61 -2.64
CA GLY A 29 3.60 -17.09 -2.32
C GLY A 29 4.34 -16.47 -3.53
N GLU A 30 3.62 -16.18 -4.61
CA GLU A 30 4.19 -15.64 -5.85
C GLU A 30 3.50 -14.36 -6.32
N SER A 31 2.19 -14.25 -6.08
CA SER A 31 1.37 -13.15 -6.60
C SER A 31 0.34 -12.64 -5.59
N ILE A 32 -0.11 -11.40 -5.81
CA ILE A 32 -1.22 -10.78 -5.06
C ILE A 32 -2.17 -10.06 -6.00
N ALA A 33 -3.43 -9.94 -5.60
CA ALA A 33 -4.37 -9.00 -6.21
C ALA A 33 -4.14 -7.59 -5.66
N CYS A 34 -3.94 -6.60 -6.55
CA CYS A 34 -3.85 -5.21 -6.14
C CYS A 34 -5.15 -4.75 -5.46
N PHE A 35 -5.07 -4.22 -4.24
CA PHE A 35 -6.25 -3.82 -3.46
C PHE A 35 -7.22 -2.85 -4.17
N TYR A 36 -6.73 -2.07 -5.14
CA TYR A 36 -7.56 -1.08 -5.84
C TYR A 36 -8.09 -1.56 -7.18
N CYS A 37 -7.21 -1.99 -8.09
CA CYS A 37 -7.61 -2.38 -9.45
C CYS A 37 -7.84 -3.89 -9.62
N GLN A 38 -7.58 -4.69 -8.58
CA GLN A 38 -7.70 -6.15 -8.58
C GLN A 38 -6.83 -6.88 -9.61
N ALA A 39 -5.90 -6.18 -10.28
CA ALA A 39 -4.93 -6.82 -11.15
C ALA A 39 -3.98 -7.72 -10.34
N ILE A 40 -3.78 -8.95 -10.82
CA ILE A 40 -2.81 -9.88 -10.26
C ILE A 40 -1.41 -9.41 -10.64
N ILE A 41 -0.55 -9.23 -9.65
CA ILE A 41 0.84 -8.79 -9.84
C ILE A 41 1.81 -9.70 -9.09
N PRO A 42 3.05 -9.86 -9.59
CA PRO A 42 4.10 -10.54 -8.85
C PRO A 42 4.38 -9.85 -7.51
N LEU A 43 4.65 -10.64 -6.47
CA LEU A 43 4.93 -10.13 -5.12
C LEU A 43 6.06 -9.08 -5.09
N GLY A 44 7.11 -9.29 -5.88
CA GLY A 44 8.24 -8.37 -6.00
C GLY A 44 7.85 -6.97 -6.52
N MET A 45 6.71 -6.85 -7.20
CA MET A 45 6.18 -5.61 -7.76
C MET A 45 5.06 -4.99 -6.91
N SER A 46 4.71 -5.60 -5.78
CA SER A 46 3.75 -5.03 -4.83
C SER A 46 4.36 -3.89 -4.03
N HIS A 47 3.53 -2.95 -3.59
CA HIS A 47 3.91 -1.85 -2.71
C HIS A 47 3.05 -1.88 -1.44
N LEU A 48 3.68 -1.59 -0.29
CA LEU A 48 2.96 -1.35 0.95
C LEU A 48 2.34 0.04 0.87
N GLU A 49 1.02 0.13 1.02
CA GLU A 49 0.26 1.37 0.86
C GLU A 49 -0.61 1.64 2.08
N HIS A 50 -0.73 2.91 2.46
CA HIS A 50 -1.58 3.36 3.56
C HIS A 50 -2.94 3.83 3.03
N LYS A 51 -4.03 3.22 3.49
CA LYS A 51 -5.40 3.66 3.16
C LYS A 51 -5.59 5.16 3.48
N ARG A 52 -5.23 5.59 4.69
CA ARG A 52 -5.03 7.00 5.04
C ARG A 52 -3.53 7.28 5.10
N PRO A 53 -2.98 8.22 4.29
CA PRO A 53 -1.55 8.48 4.26
C PRO A 53 -1.05 9.05 5.59
N VAL A 54 0.21 8.79 5.93
CA VAL A 54 0.85 9.26 7.19
C VAL A 54 0.74 10.78 7.34
N SER A 55 0.92 11.53 6.25
CA SER A 55 0.77 12.99 6.22
C SER A 55 -0.63 13.50 6.61
N ARG A 56 -1.63 12.61 6.65
CA ARG A 56 -3.01 12.88 7.07
C ARG A 56 -3.41 12.05 8.30
N GLY A 57 -2.45 11.70 9.15
CA GLY A 57 -2.69 10.96 10.38
C GLY A 57 -2.94 9.46 10.16
N GLY A 58 -2.41 8.90 9.07
CA GLY A 58 -2.34 7.46 8.83
C GLY A 58 -1.48 6.74 9.87
N THR A 59 -1.84 5.52 10.22
CA THR A 59 -1.07 4.68 11.16
C THR A 59 -0.47 3.47 10.45
N ASN A 60 0.56 2.85 11.05
CA ASN A 60 1.13 1.58 10.60
C ASN A 60 0.36 0.35 11.13
N ARG A 61 -0.91 0.51 11.52
CA ARG A 61 -1.77 -0.59 11.95
C ARG A 61 -2.27 -1.35 10.72
N ARG A 62 -2.42 -2.68 10.84
CA ARG A 62 -2.90 -3.56 9.76
C ARG A 62 -4.15 -3.05 9.05
N ALA A 63 -5.13 -2.53 9.79
CA ALA A 63 -6.38 -2.00 9.23
C ALA A 63 -6.17 -0.82 8.24
N ASN A 64 -5.05 -0.10 8.33
CA ASN A 64 -4.70 1.01 7.47
C ASN A 64 -3.71 0.63 6.35
N LEU A 65 -3.26 -0.62 6.29
CA LEU A 65 -2.24 -1.07 5.35
C LEU A 65 -2.80 -2.09 4.35
N VAL A 66 -2.40 -1.95 3.10
CA VAL A 66 -2.76 -2.84 1.98
C VAL A 66 -1.56 -3.03 1.04
N LEU A 67 -1.67 -4.00 0.13
CA LEU A 67 -0.75 -4.15 -1.00
C LEU A 67 -1.38 -3.58 -2.28
N SER A 68 -0.60 -2.81 -3.04
CA SER A 68 -1.04 -2.21 -4.30
C SER A 68 0.02 -2.36 -5.40
N CYS A 69 -0.41 -2.26 -6.65
CA CYS A 69 0.51 -2.13 -7.78
C CYS A 69 1.08 -0.72 -7.86
N ALA A 70 2.24 -0.56 -8.51
CA ALA A 70 2.88 0.74 -8.69
C ALA A 70 1.95 1.80 -9.35
N PRO A 71 1.19 1.49 -10.42
CA PRO A 71 0.27 2.45 -11.02
C PRO A 71 -0.78 2.99 -10.03
N CYS A 72 -1.43 2.12 -9.26
CA CYS A 72 -2.44 2.55 -8.29
C CYS A 72 -1.82 3.34 -7.14
N ASN A 73 -0.68 2.88 -6.61
CA ASN A 73 0.05 3.56 -5.53
C ASN A 73 0.44 5.00 -5.95
N LEU A 74 1.01 5.15 -7.14
CA LEU A 74 1.41 6.44 -7.69
C LEU A 74 0.21 7.33 -7.98
N ARG A 75 -0.87 6.79 -8.55
CA ARG A 75 -2.09 7.56 -8.84
C ARG A 75 -2.81 8.00 -7.58
N LYS A 76 -2.91 7.14 -6.56
CA LYS A 76 -3.48 7.47 -5.24
C LYS A 76 -2.67 8.57 -4.56
N ALA A 77 -1.34 8.45 -4.54
CA ALA A 77 -0.45 9.41 -3.88
C ALA A 77 -0.94 9.75 -2.44
N ARG A 78 -1.20 11.03 -2.18
CA ARG A 78 -1.62 11.54 -0.86
C ARG A 78 -3.13 11.53 -0.60
N LYS A 79 -3.91 10.92 -1.48
CA LYS A 79 -5.36 10.75 -1.28
C LYS A 79 -5.64 9.70 -0.20
N THR A 80 -6.76 9.86 0.50
CA THR A 80 -7.29 8.76 1.32
C THR A 80 -7.88 7.67 0.41
N HIS A 81 -8.12 6.50 0.98
CA HIS A 81 -8.79 5.39 0.33
C HIS A 81 -10.12 5.82 -0.28
N GLU A 82 -10.94 6.55 0.48
CA GLU A 82 -12.27 7.01 0.06
C GLU A 82 -12.18 8.03 -1.08
N GLU A 83 -11.22 8.96 -1.02
CA GLU A 83 -10.97 9.91 -2.10
C GLU A 83 -10.53 9.20 -3.39
N PHE A 84 -9.69 8.18 -3.28
CA PHE A 84 -9.22 7.44 -4.45
C PHE A 84 -10.28 6.50 -5.04
N LEU A 85 -11.14 5.91 -4.20
CA LEU A 85 -12.28 5.13 -4.68
C LEU A 85 -13.26 5.99 -5.45
N ARG A 86 -13.57 7.20 -4.98
CA ARG A 86 -14.41 8.15 -5.73
C ARG A 86 -13.81 8.50 -7.09
N GLU A 87 -12.50 8.79 -7.13
CA GLU A 87 -11.79 9.05 -8.38
C GLU A 87 -11.84 7.87 -9.36
N LEU A 88 -11.78 6.62 -8.85
CA LEU A 88 -11.91 5.41 -9.67
C LEU A 88 -13.32 5.25 -10.24
N ASP A 89 -14.34 5.52 -9.43
CA ASP A 89 -15.76 5.40 -9.79
C ASP A 89 -16.15 6.44 -10.84
N GLU A 90 -15.70 7.69 -10.68
CA GLU A 90 -15.93 8.78 -11.64
C GLU A 90 -15.23 8.55 -13.00
N GLN A 91 -14.32 7.57 -13.08
CA GLN A 91 -13.61 7.19 -14.31
C GLN A 91 -14.07 5.84 -14.87
N ALA A 92 -15.04 5.18 -14.24
CA ALA A 92 -15.68 4.01 -14.82
C ALA A 92 -16.55 4.47 -16.02
N PRO A 93 -16.48 3.76 -17.18
CA PRO A 93 -17.23 4.12 -18.37
C PRO A 93 -18.74 3.98 -18.20
#